data_AF-F9N6N4-F1
#
_entry.id   AF-F9N6N4-F1
#
_cell.length_a   1.000
_cell.length_b   1.000
_cell.length_c   1.000
_cell.angle_alpha   90.00
_cell.angle_beta   90.00
_cell.angle_gamma   90.00
#
_symmetry.space_group_name_H-M   'P 1'
#
loop_
_entity.id
_entity.type
_entity.pdbx_description
1 polymer ?
#
loop_
_entity_poly.entity_id
_entity_poly.type
_entity_poly.pdbx_seq_one_letter_code
_entity_poly.pdbx_strand_id
1 'polypeptide(L)'
;MGLNRIYKVVWNKTKGCYVVVSELAKRVGRNKAKAIVMTTAAMAMAVSPILTSTVGAALNQAGTGSDNAVALGEAANANQARAVAIGKGATISSGQDTIAIGTETKAQGNTSIVIGKNAKTTNNAEGTVVIGRDAFSEGSGKADRPNTVVGRGAYTAFGANGSYRMNASTALGFQAGSGIRVDSKANNKLVDNNTNADSNENVLVKAGYGLQDIKDAAQKVEMDKTKAFLQAGFAHNGLDKTGDSGKSTDIANGLSFYRKSDINEATAIGAEARAIGDQSIAIGGQVVAGDGVVALGGNDTDQLRNNKYQVVTDDAVNRTNVNTIDDYNLAYTESTTTVAGQFKKLVNRDMPTGYRSTYGQSGSVVIGMEAHSTTALGTAIGTNSVVRMGAFGATAIGAGSTVQANAEAAVAVGMGSVANGAYALAGGTASWAEYGDIALGYQAKASGKDGAIAMGRATNAQGDSSIMIGGANIASAAAQSTSFEKSNGAVTKKQLLKKSMVKM
;
A
#
# COMPACT_ATOMS: atom_id res chain seq x y z
N MET A 1 15.32 1.94 66.73
CA MET A 1 15.18 3.15 65.90
C MET A 1 13.70 3.36 65.58
N GLY A 2 13.02 4.24 66.30
CA GLY A 2 11.62 4.60 66.00
C GLY A 2 11.58 5.73 64.97
N LEU A 3 11.03 5.46 63.79
CA LEU A 3 10.75 6.51 62.79
C LEU A 3 9.54 7.34 63.24
N ASN A 4 9.70 8.66 63.17
CA ASN A 4 8.71 9.65 63.54
C ASN A 4 7.48 9.60 62.61
N ARG A 5 6.26 9.49 63.18
CA ARG A 5 4.98 9.29 62.48
C ARG A 5 4.10 10.53 62.54
N ILE A 6 4.34 11.54 61.71
CA ILE A 6 3.50 12.74 61.72
C ILE A 6 3.08 13.12 60.29
N TYR A 7 1.97 12.53 59.85
CA TYR A 7 1.31 12.78 58.56
C TYR A 7 -0.20 12.93 58.75
N LYS A 8 -0.83 13.78 57.93
CA LYS A 8 -2.27 14.00 57.90
C LYS A 8 -2.84 13.61 56.54
N VAL A 9 -3.89 12.79 56.53
CA VAL A 9 -4.61 12.38 55.32
C VAL A 9 -5.81 13.29 55.11
N VAL A 10 -5.95 13.88 53.93
CA VAL A 10 -6.99 14.87 53.61
C VAL A 10 -7.66 14.51 52.29
N TRP A 11 -8.99 14.49 52.28
CA TRP A 11 -9.78 14.30 51.06
C TRP A 11 -9.75 15.56 50.19
N ASN A 12 -9.33 15.44 48.93
CA ASN A 12 -9.35 16.52 47.97
C ASN A 12 -10.61 16.42 47.08
N LYS A 13 -11.60 17.27 47.35
CA LYS A 13 -12.88 17.27 46.61
C LYS A 13 -12.74 17.58 45.11
N THR A 14 -11.72 18.34 44.70
CA THR A 14 -11.50 18.71 43.29
C THR A 14 -10.86 17.57 42.51
N LYS A 15 -10.06 16.73 43.17
CA LYS A 15 -9.37 15.59 42.53
C LYS A 15 -10.04 14.23 42.79
N GLY A 16 -11.01 14.16 43.70
CA GLY A 16 -11.74 12.94 44.02
C GLY A 16 -10.88 11.85 44.68
N CYS A 17 -9.85 12.22 45.45
CA CYS A 17 -8.96 11.25 46.12
C CYS A 17 -8.41 11.76 47.46
N TYR A 18 -7.92 10.84 48.30
CA TYR A 18 -7.21 11.16 49.54
C TYR A 18 -5.74 11.48 49.27
N VAL A 19 -5.23 12.55 49.89
CA VAL A 19 -3.82 12.97 49.79
C VAL A 19 -3.20 12.98 51.18
N VAL A 20 -1.99 12.43 51.32
CA VAL A 20 -1.24 12.38 52.58
C VAL A 20 -0.16 13.47 52.57
N VAL A 21 -0.12 14.30 53.61
CA VAL A 21 0.86 15.40 53.73
C VAL A 21 1.58 15.30 55.08
N SER A 22 2.90 15.50 55.10
CA SER A 22 3.67 15.56 56.34
C SER A 22 3.37 16.86 57.08
N GLU A 23 3.17 16.81 58.40
CA GLU A 23 2.97 18.03 59.21
C GLU A 23 4.23 18.92 59.28
N LEU A 24 5.39 18.38 58.89
CA LEU A 24 6.65 19.14 58.81
C LEU A 24 6.78 19.96 57.51
N ALA A 25 5.92 19.75 56.52
CA ALA A 25 5.96 20.51 55.27
C ALA A 25 5.33 21.90 55.47
N LYS A 26 6.15 22.97 55.36
CA LYS A 26 5.66 24.35 55.50
C LYS A 26 4.86 24.78 54.27
N ARG A 27 3.69 25.38 54.53
CA ARG A 27 2.80 25.99 53.53
C ARG A 27 3.50 27.13 52.81
N VAL A 28 3.59 27.07 51.48
CA VAL A 28 3.94 28.23 50.66
C VAL A 28 2.71 29.16 50.60
N GLY A 29 2.74 30.23 51.40
CA GLY A 29 1.64 31.19 51.48
C GLY A 29 1.68 32.22 50.35
N ARG A 30 0.52 32.55 49.77
CA ARG A 30 0.35 33.74 48.92
C ARG A 30 0.69 35.00 49.73
N ASN A 31 1.51 35.87 49.15
CA ASN A 31 1.91 37.15 49.74
C ASN A 31 0.68 38.04 50.01
N LYS A 32 0.60 38.60 51.22
CA LYS A 32 -0.44 39.56 51.63
C LYS A 32 -0.07 40.96 51.15
N ALA A 33 -0.94 41.61 50.40
CA ALA A 33 -0.84 43.05 50.13
C ALA A 33 -1.22 43.85 51.39
N LYS A 34 -0.44 44.88 51.74
CA LYS A 34 -0.73 45.80 52.86
C LYS A 34 -1.84 46.77 52.45
N ALA A 35 -2.87 46.91 53.28
CA ALA A 35 -3.91 47.94 53.13
C ALA A 35 -3.45 49.25 53.76
N ILE A 36 -3.54 50.36 53.01
CA ILE A 36 -3.34 51.72 53.51
C ILE A 36 -4.72 52.29 53.84
N VAL A 37 -4.89 52.75 55.09
CA VAL A 37 -6.06 53.49 55.59
C VAL A 37 -5.77 54.98 55.42
N MET A 38 -6.66 55.73 54.77
CA MET A 38 -6.66 57.20 54.77
C MET A 38 -8.04 57.72 55.13
N THR A 39 -8.13 58.41 56.27
CA THR A 39 -9.30 59.14 56.75
C THR A 39 -9.31 60.59 56.23
N THR A 40 -10.49 61.02 55.75
CA THR A 40 -11.07 62.39 55.73
C THR A 40 -10.36 63.52 54.97
N ALA A 41 -10.95 63.96 53.84
CA ALA A 41 -11.69 65.23 53.67
C ALA A 41 -11.66 65.79 52.21
N ALA A 42 -12.87 66.02 51.67
CA ALA A 42 -13.29 66.98 50.64
C ALA A 42 -12.67 67.01 49.22
N MET A 43 -13.59 66.88 48.24
CA MET A 43 -13.65 67.56 46.93
C MET A 43 -12.70 67.14 45.80
N ALA A 44 -13.19 66.25 44.93
CA ALA A 44 -13.33 66.40 43.47
C ALA A 44 -13.60 65.01 42.87
N MET A 45 -14.73 64.84 42.18
CA MET A 45 -15.05 63.60 41.45
C MET A 45 -14.17 63.52 40.19
N ALA A 46 -12.89 63.17 40.36
CA ALA A 46 -12.11 62.57 39.30
C ALA A 46 -12.38 61.06 39.33
N VAL A 47 -13.02 60.54 38.29
CA VAL A 47 -13.19 59.09 38.11
C VAL A 47 -11.80 58.50 37.89
N SER A 48 -11.16 58.08 38.97
CA SER A 48 -9.93 57.29 38.91
C SER A 48 -10.26 55.94 38.28
N PRO A 49 -9.55 55.51 37.22
CA PRO A 49 -9.77 54.21 36.63
C PRO A 49 -9.44 53.14 37.68
N ILE A 50 -10.36 52.18 37.85
CA ILE A 50 -10.15 50.98 38.64
C ILE A 50 -8.91 50.29 38.04
N LEU A 51 -7.79 50.30 38.77
CA LEU A 51 -6.60 49.52 38.43
C LEU A 51 -6.95 48.04 38.60
N THR A 52 -7.53 47.45 37.56
CA THR A 52 -7.65 46.00 37.42
C THR A 52 -6.24 45.44 37.41
N SER A 53 -5.87 44.68 38.44
CA SER A 53 -4.66 43.88 38.43
C SER A 53 -4.85 42.74 37.43
N THR A 54 -4.63 43.01 36.15
CA THR A 54 -4.54 41.97 35.13
C THR A 54 -3.28 41.18 35.44
N VAL A 55 -3.44 39.96 35.95
CA VAL A 55 -2.38 38.96 35.85
C VAL A 55 -2.19 38.75 34.35
N GLY A 56 -1.20 39.42 33.77
CA GLY A 56 -0.93 39.37 32.34
C GLY A 56 -0.47 37.97 31.97
N ALA A 57 -1.41 37.06 31.71
CA ALA A 57 -1.12 35.97 30.80
C ALA A 57 -0.70 36.65 29.48
N ALA A 58 0.45 36.24 28.92
CA ALA A 58 0.84 36.70 27.60
C ALA A 58 -0.34 36.43 26.66
N LEU A 59 -1.00 37.50 26.19
CA LEU A 59 -2.06 37.38 25.20
C LEU A 59 -1.41 36.83 23.93
N ASN A 60 -2.08 35.90 23.27
CA ASN A 60 -1.62 35.43 21.96
C ASN A 60 -1.47 36.64 21.04
N GLN A 61 -0.35 36.75 20.32
CA GLN A 61 -0.25 37.76 19.26
C GLN A 61 -1.39 37.50 18.26
N ALA A 62 -2.17 38.55 17.99
CA ALA A 62 -3.25 38.48 17.02
C ALA A 62 -2.67 38.25 15.61
N GLY A 63 -3.36 37.45 14.81
CA GLY A 63 -3.07 37.34 13.38
C GLY A 63 -3.67 38.49 12.59
N THR A 64 -3.37 38.53 11.29
CA THR A 64 -3.99 39.46 10.33
C THR A 64 -5.14 38.75 9.63
N GLY A 65 -6.32 39.38 9.54
CA GLY A 65 -7.49 38.82 8.86
C GLY A 65 -8.27 39.87 8.07
N SER A 66 -8.98 39.44 7.03
CA SER A 66 -9.98 40.23 6.29
C SER A 66 -11.36 40.17 6.98
N ASP A 67 -12.30 41.05 6.61
CA ASP A 67 -13.74 41.10 6.98
C ASP A 67 -14.18 40.17 8.13
N ASN A 68 -14.67 38.98 7.79
CA ASN A 68 -15.23 37.96 8.69
C ASN A 68 -14.26 36.80 8.95
N ALA A 69 -12.95 37.02 8.79
CA ALA A 69 -11.95 35.97 8.94
C ALA A 69 -11.53 35.78 10.41
N VAL A 70 -11.05 34.58 10.72
CA VAL A 70 -10.44 34.24 12.01
C VAL A 70 -8.95 34.07 11.81
N ALA A 71 -8.13 34.90 12.47
CA ALA A 71 -6.67 34.77 12.46
C ALA A 71 -6.14 34.70 13.91
N LEU A 72 -5.70 33.51 14.33
CA LEU A 72 -5.26 33.24 15.71
C LEU A 72 -3.85 32.65 15.74
N GLY A 73 -2.90 33.40 16.30
CA GLY A 73 -1.50 32.99 16.48
C GLY A 73 -0.52 34.00 15.89
N GLU A 74 0.71 34.00 16.40
CA GLU A 74 1.80 34.83 15.90
C GLU A 74 1.96 34.63 14.38
N ALA A 75 1.88 35.71 13.60
CA ALA A 75 1.97 35.69 12.14
C ALA A 75 0.91 34.82 11.42
N ALA A 76 -0.20 34.46 12.08
CA ALA A 76 -1.35 33.88 11.39
C ALA A 76 -1.93 34.90 10.40
N ASN A 77 -2.26 34.48 9.19
CA ASN A 77 -2.70 35.33 8.09
C ASN A 77 -3.92 34.71 7.39
N ALA A 78 -5.10 35.30 7.61
CA ALA A 78 -6.37 34.96 6.98
C ALA A 78 -6.88 36.12 6.11
N ASN A 79 -6.10 36.53 5.11
CA ASN A 79 -6.41 37.68 4.23
C ASN A 79 -7.56 37.44 3.22
N GLN A 80 -8.31 36.34 3.33
CA GLN A 80 -9.41 36.00 2.44
C GLN A 80 -10.75 36.05 3.19
N ALA A 81 -11.84 36.36 2.48
CA ALA A 81 -13.17 36.43 3.08
C ALA A 81 -13.59 35.07 3.68
N ARG A 82 -14.15 35.12 4.91
CA ARG A 82 -14.67 33.94 5.64
C ARG A 82 -13.61 32.85 5.90
N ALA A 83 -12.33 33.23 5.89
CA ALA A 83 -11.21 32.32 6.07
C ALA A 83 -10.88 32.08 7.55
N VAL A 84 -10.29 30.91 7.88
CA VAL A 84 -9.89 30.55 9.24
C VAL A 84 -8.42 30.13 9.26
N ALA A 85 -7.53 30.98 9.78
CA ALA A 85 -6.12 30.66 10.01
C ALA A 85 -5.82 30.57 11.52
N ILE A 86 -5.44 29.38 12.00
CA ILE A 86 -5.15 29.13 13.42
C ILE A 86 -3.79 28.45 13.58
N GLY A 87 -2.83 29.11 14.21
CA GLY A 87 -1.49 28.60 14.48
C GLY A 87 -0.40 29.59 14.07
N LYS A 88 0.79 29.46 14.68
CA LYS A 88 1.95 30.31 14.34
C LYS A 88 2.29 30.18 12.85
N GLY A 89 2.26 31.27 12.10
CA GLY A 89 2.56 31.30 10.67
C GLY A 89 1.50 30.63 9.76
N ALA A 90 0.32 30.24 10.30
CA ALA A 90 -0.75 29.69 9.48
C ALA A 90 -1.20 30.72 8.44
N THR A 91 -1.09 30.40 7.16
CA THR A 91 -1.29 31.37 6.07
C THR A 91 -2.29 30.86 5.04
N ILE A 92 -3.26 31.70 4.69
CA ILE A 92 -4.18 31.49 3.58
C ILE A 92 -3.84 32.51 2.49
N SER A 93 -3.15 32.06 1.45
CA SER A 93 -2.63 32.93 0.40
C SER A 93 -3.68 33.29 -0.66
N SER A 94 -4.67 32.42 -0.85
CA SER A 94 -5.78 32.58 -1.80
C SER A 94 -6.95 31.69 -1.37
N GLY A 95 -8.16 32.05 -1.81
CA GLY A 95 -9.36 31.22 -1.63
C GLY A 95 -10.26 31.66 -0.48
N GLN A 96 -11.54 31.86 -0.78
CA GLN A 96 -12.56 32.17 0.22
C GLN A 96 -13.04 30.89 0.91
N ASP A 97 -13.59 31.03 2.13
CA ASP A 97 -14.14 29.89 2.90
C ASP A 97 -13.11 28.80 3.22
N THR A 98 -11.83 29.18 3.29
CA THR A 98 -10.70 28.25 3.44
C THR A 98 -10.25 28.14 4.89
N ILE A 99 -9.84 26.93 5.29
CA ILE A 99 -9.37 26.61 6.64
C ILE A 99 -7.88 26.24 6.60
N ALA A 100 -7.06 26.89 7.43
CA ALA A 100 -5.65 26.59 7.68
C ALA A 100 -5.41 26.47 9.19
N ILE A 101 -5.12 25.27 9.69
CA ILE A 101 -4.91 25.04 11.13
C ILE A 101 -3.60 24.31 11.38
N GLY A 102 -2.67 24.93 12.09
CA GLY A 102 -1.38 24.36 12.47
C GLY A 102 -0.23 25.37 12.32
N THR A 103 0.94 25.00 12.86
CA THR A 103 2.15 25.82 12.71
C THR A 103 2.67 25.74 11.29
N GLU A 104 2.94 26.89 10.66
CA GLU A 104 3.46 27.01 9.29
C GLU A 104 2.58 26.31 8.22
N THR A 105 1.29 26.16 8.49
CA THR A 105 0.32 25.61 7.54
C THR A 105 0.07 26.62 6.41
N LYS A 106 -0.02 26.16 5.15
CA LYS A 106 -0.24 27.01 3.98
C LYS A 106 -1.42 26.53 3.15
N ALA A 107 -2.50 27.29 3.12
CA ALA A 107 -3.68 26.93 2.32
C ALA A 107 -3.88 27.89 1.15
N GLN A 108 -4.39 27.31 0.07
CA GLN A 108 -4.78 27.94 -1.19
C GLN A 108 -6.04 27.23 -1.72
N GLY A 109 -6.80 27.94 -2.58
CA GLY A 109 -8.02 27.44 -3.22
C GLY A 109 -9.27 27.65 -2.36
N ASN A 110 -10.39 27.95 -3.01
CA ASN A 110 -11.68 28.16 -2.36
C ASN A 110 -12.10 26.89 -1.59
N THR A 111 -12.77 27.07 -0.45
CA THR A 111 -13.36 25.99 0.36
C THR A 111 -12.39 24.86 0.75
N SER A 112 -11.07 25.10 0.67
CA SER A 112 -10.04 24.11 0.99
C SER A 112 -9.86 23.95 2.50
N ILE A 113 -9.44 22.77 2.93
CA ILE A 113 -9.18 22.45 4.33
C ILE A 113 -7.74 21.95 4.47
N VAL A 114 -6.91 22.68 5.20
CA VAL A 114 -5.50 22.33 5.42
C VAL A 114 -5.21 22.33 6.91
N ILE A 115 -4.88 21.16 7.47
CA ILE A 115 -4.71 20.98 8.92
C ILE A 115 -3.44 20.19 9.19
N GLY A 116 -2.53 20.74 10.00
CA GLY A 116 -1.32 20.08 10.46
C GLY A 116 -0.08 20.97 10.33
N LYS A 117 0.92 20.72 11.18
CA LYS A 117 2.21 21.42 11.11
C LYS A 117 2.85 21.23 9.73
N ASN A 118 3.26 22.32 9.09
CA ASN A 118 3.82 22.36 7.73
C ASN A 118 2.92 21.80 6.62
N ALA A 119 1.63 21.55 6.90
CA ALA A 119 0.71 21.05 5.89
C ALA A 119 0.49 22.13 4.81
N LYS A 120 0.43 21.73 3.53
CA LYS A 120 0.32 22.72 2.45
C LYS A 120 -0.54 22.29 1.25
N THR A 121 -1.20 23.27 0.64
CA THR A 121 -1.66 23.21 -0.76
C THR A 121 -0.93 24.27 -1.59
N THR A 122 -0.49 23.91 -2.80
CA THR A 122 0.35 24.80 -3.66
C THR A 122 -0.41 25.43 -4.83
N ASN A 123 -1.69 25.11 -5.02
CA ASN A 123 -2.55 25.59 -6.11
C ASN A 123 -3.94 25.98 -5.57
N ASN A 124 -4.73 26.67 -6.39
CA ASN A 124 -6.03 27.26 -6.11
C ASN A 124 -7.23 26.33 -6.41
N ALA A 125 -7.02 25.01 -6.54
CA ALA A 125 -8.11 24.07 -6.76
C ALA A 125 -9.13 24.12 -5.62
N GLU A 126 -10.41 24.20 -5.94
CA GLU A 126 -11.49 24.33 -4.98
C GLU A 126 -11.73 23.01 -4.24
N GLY A 127 -11.92 23.08 -2.92
CA GLY A 127 -12.30 21.92 -2.10
C GLY A 127 -11.18 20.93 -1.80
N THR A 128 -9.91 21.30 -1.97
CA THR A 128 -8.79 20.38 -1.65
C THR A 128 -8.69 20.16 -0.14
N VAL A 129 -8.55 18.90 0.28
CA VAL A 129 -8.41 18.52 1.70
C VAL A 129 -7.01 17.98 1.96
N VAL A 130 -6.29 18.57 2.92
CA VAL A 130 -4.97 18.14 3.36
C VAL A 130 -4.93 18.11 4.89
N ILE A 131 -4.83 16.92 5.49
CA ILE A 131 -4.84 16.75 6.94
C ILE A 131 -3.67 15.87 7.38
N GLY A 132 -2.71 16.43 8.12
CA GLY A 132 -1.58 15.70 8.68
C GLY A 132 -0.33 16.55 8.77
N ARG A 133 0.54 16.25 9.73
CA ARG A 133 1.85 16.89 9.81
C ARG A 133 2.67 16.58 8.55
N ASP A 134 3.25 17.61 7.94
CA ASP A 134 4.03 17.54 6.69
C ASP A 134 3.25 16.97 5.49
N ALA A 135 1.92 16.88 5.58
CA ALA A 135 1.08 16.44 4.47
C ALA A 135 0.98 17.54 3.41
N PHE A 136 0.94 17.18 2.13
CA PHE A 136 0.79 18.19 1.10
C PHE A 136 0.05 17.73 -0.14
N SER A 137 -0.65 18.66 -0.77
CA SER A 137 -1.17 18.47 -2.11
C SER A 137 -0.57 19.52 -3.04
N GLU A 138 -0.05 19.07 -4.17
CA GLU A 138 0.32 19.98 -5.25
C GLU A 138 -0.92 20.57 -5.99
N GLY A 139 -2.13 20.18 -5.56
CA GLY A 139 -3.41 20.63 -6.06
C GLY A 139 -3.78 20.08 -7.45
N SER A 140 -4.94 20.52 -7.96
CA SER A 140 -5.51 20.06 -9.22
C SER A 140 -5.46 21.13 -10.31
N GLY A 141 -5.24 20.69 -11.56
CA GLY A 141 -5.35 21.56 -12.74
C GLY A 141 -6.81 21.81 -13.17
N LYS A 142 -7.78 21.18 -12.50
CA LYS A 142 -9.22 21.32 -12.77
C LYS A 142 -9.89 21.73 -11.46
N ALA A 143 -10.48 22.92 -11.44
CA ALA A 143 -11.10 23.49 -10.23
C ALA A 143 -12.10 22.53 -9.58
N ASP A 144 -12.89 21.81 -10.39
CA ASP A 144 -13.95 20.90 -9.92
C ASP A 144 -13.45 19.49 -9.52
N ARG A 145 -12.14 19.26 -9.47
CA ARG A 145 -11.55 17.93 -9.22
C ARG A 145 -10.52 17.96 -8.08
N PRO A 146 -10.92 18.31 -6.84
CA PRO A 146 -10.01 18.41 -5.71
C PRO A 146 -9.28 17.12 -5.40
N ASN A 147 -8.11 17.26 -4.81
CA ASN A 147 -7.37 16.14 -4.23
C ASN A 147 -7.73 15.98 -2.75
N THR A 148 -7.59 14.75 -2.24
CA THR A 148 -7.74 14.43 -0.82
C THR A 148 -6.45 13.81 -0.29
N VAL A 149 -5.87 14.42 0.75
CA VAL A 149 -4.62 13.98 1.37
C VAL A 149 -4.81 13.91 2.88
N VAL A 150 -4.72 12.73 3.48
CA VAL A 150 -4.88 12.56 4.93
C VAL A 150 -3.82 11.62 5.47
N GLY A 151 -3.02 12.08 6.42
CA GLY A 151 -1.98 11.30 7.06
C GLY A 151 -0.67 12.06 7.18
N ARG A 152 0.13 11.72 8.19
CA ARG A 152 1.45 12.32 8.39
C ARG A 152 2.35 12.06 7.19
N GLY A 153 2.84 13.11 6.55
CA GLY A 153 3.70 13.05 5.35
C GLY A 153 3.00 12.48 4.12
N ALA A 154 1.67 12.34 4.12
CA ALA A 154 0.92 11.91 2.95
C ALA A 154 0.98 12.98 1.85
N TYR A 155 0.93 12.57 0.59
CA TYR A 155 1.05 13.51 -0.52
C TYR A 155 0.32 13.10 -1.80
N THR A 156 -0.07 14.12 -2.55
CA THR A 156 -0.38 14.03 -3.99
C THR A 156 0.61 14.94 -4.73
N ALA A 157 1.44 14.40 -5.60
CA ALA A 157 2.56 15.12 -6.20
C ALA A 157 2.79 14.82 -7.70
N PHE A 158 3.29 15.82 -8.42
CA PHE A 158 3.87 15.79 -9.78
C PHE A 158 3.07 15.11 -10.93
N GLY A 159 2.68 15.91 -11.95
CA GLY A 159 2.01 15.47 -13.18
C GLY A 159 2.89 15.58 -14.45
N ALA A 160 2.31 15.78 -15.64
CA ALA A 160 3.06 15.80 -16.90
C ALA A 160 4.02 17.00 -17.04
N ASN A 161 5.16 16.79 -17.72
CA ASN A 161 6.08 17.84 -18.20
C ASN A 161 6.50 18.91 -17.17
N GLY A 162 6.68 18.56 -15.89
CA GLY A 162 7.04 19.55 -14.87
C GLY A 162 5.88 20.41 -14.37
N SER A 163 4.66 20.22 -14.88
CA SER A 163 3.45 20.90 -14.41
C SER A 163 2.70 20.02 -13.40
N TYR A 164 2.41 20.61 -12.25
CA TYR A 164 1.66 20.03 -11.15
C TYR A 164 0.21 19.73 -11.55
N ARG A 165 -0.11 18.49 -11.93
CA ARG A 165 -1.48 18.13 -12.33
C ARG A 165 -1.85 16.72 -11.88
N MET A 166 -2.36 16.66 -10.65
CA MET A 166 -3.19 15.56 -10.18
C MET A 166 -4.62 16.00 -10.04
N ASN A 167 -5.55 15.33 -10.74
CA ASN A 167 -6.97 15.65 -10.65
C ASN A 167 -7.70 14.50 -9.96
N ALA A 168 -8.51 14.82 -8.94
CA ALA A 168 -9.26 13.83 -8.16
C ALA A 168 -8.39 12.71 -7.55
N SER A 169 -7.14 13.01 -7.17
CA SER A 169 -6.25 12.04 -6.54
C SER A 169 -6.46 11.95 -5.04
N THR A 170 -6.24 10.74 -4.50
CA THR A 170 -6.44 10.42 -3.09
C THR A 170 -5.18 9.80 -2.50
N ALA A 171 -4.73 10.32 -1.35
CA ALA A 171 -3.63 9.76 -0.56
C ALA A 171 -4.04 9.70 0.91
N LEU A 172 -4.31 8.50 1.44
CA LEU A 172 -4.79 8.28 2.81
C LEU A 172 -3.87 7.32 3.56
N GLY A 173 -3.20 7.78 4.62
CA GLY A 173 -2.35 6.96 5.47
C GLY A 173 -1.00 7.58 5.76
N PHE A 174 -0.25 6.98 6.68
CA PHE A 174 1.10 7.43 6.99
C PHE A 174 1.99 7.36 5.75
N GLN A 175 2.51 8.51 5.30
CA GLN A 175 3.30 8.66 4.08
C GLN A 175 2.65 8.03 2.83
N ALA A 176 1.33 7.94 2.73
CA ALA A 176 0.67 7.51 1.50
C ALA A 176 0.96 8.50 0.36
N GLY A 177 1.17 8.01 -0.86
CA GLY A 177 1.65 8.81 -1.98
C GLY A 177 0.89 8.50 -3.26
N SER A 178 0.17 9.50 -3.76
CA SER A 178 -0.28 9.51 -5.16
C SER A 178 0.78 10.25 -5.97
N GLY A 179 1.27 9.60 -7.04
CA GLY A 179 2.43 9.94 -7.87
C GLY A 179 3.76 10.00 -7.12
N ILE A 180 4.67 10.84 -7.62
CA ILE A 180 6.06 10.89 -7.15
C ILE A 180 6.47 12.31 -6.75
N ARG A 181 7.50 12.43 -5.91
CA ARG A 181 8.03 13.74 -5.51
C ARG A 181 9.30 14.03 -6.27
N VAL A 182 9.30 15.18 -6.92
CA VAL A 182 10.45 15.69 -7.66
C VAL A 182 10.69 17.16 -7.33
N ASP A 183 11.91 17.61 -7.57
CA ASP A 183 12.25 19.01 -7.53
C ASP A 183 12.01 19.64 -8.91
N SER A 184 10.90 20.35 -9.04
CA SER A 184 10.55 21.03 -10.29
C SER A 184 11.54 22.13 -10.70
N LYS A 185 12.37 22.62 -9.76
CA LYS A 185 13.37 23.65 -10.01
C LYS A 185 14.72 23.06 -10.40
N ALA A 186 14.90 21.76 -10.22
CA ALA A 186 16.11 21.03 -10.54
C ALA A 186 15.85 19.96 -11.60
N ASN A 187 15.27 20.33 -12.75
CA ASN A 187 14.97 19.43 -13.87
C ASN A 187 14.13 18.20 -13.50
N ASN A 188 13.18 18.35 -12.57
CA ASN A 188 12.33 17.28 -12.07
C ASN A 188 13.14 16.10 -11.52
N LYS A 189 14.24 16.39 -10.82
CA LYS A 189 15.02 15.38 -10.11
C LYS A 189 14.17 14.71 -9.04
N LEU A 190 14.27 13.39 -8.98
CA LEU A 190 13.64 12.58 -7.95
C LEU A 190 14.15 13.01 -6.57
N VAL A 191 13.23 13.40 -5.68
CA VAL A 191 13.58 13.74 -4.29
C VAL A 191 13.53 12.47 -3.46
N ASP A 192 12.34 11.88 -3.37
CA ASP A 192 12.07 10.69 -2.57
C ASP A 192 10.66 10.15 -2.80
N ASN A 193 10.49 8.85 -2.62
CA ASN A 193 9.20 8.18 -2.63
C ASN A 193 8.78 7.71 -1.23
N ASN A 194 9.46 8.03 -0.11
CA ASN A 194 8.99 7.76 1.27
C ASN A 194 8.55 6.31 1.57
N THR A 195 9.07 5.31 0.86
CA THR A 195 8.83 3.89 1.15
C THR A 195 9.98 3.35 1.98
N ASN A 196 9.72 2.54 3.00
CA ASN A 196 10.79 1.89 3.76
C ASN A 196 11.16 0.50 3.21
N ALA A 197 10.23 -0.18 2.53
CA ALA A 197 10.50 -1.47 1.89
C ALA A 197 11.19 -1.36 0.53
N ASP A 198 11.20 -0.18 -0.08
CA ASP A 198 11.73 0.02 -1.42
C ASP A 198 12.49 1.34 -1.54
N SER A 199 13.55 1.33 -2.33
CA SER A 199 14.23 2.54 -2.78
C SER A 199 13.35 3.26 -3.81
N ASN A 200 13.70 4.51 -4.12
CA ASN A 200 12.88 5.27 -5.06
C ASN A 200 12.87 4.61 -6.45
N GLU A 201 14.02 4.10 -6.86
CA GLU A 201 14.25 3.39 -8.13
C GLU A 201 13.47 2.08 -8.18
N ASN A 202 13.45 1.31 -7.09
CA ASN A 202 12.64 0.10 -6.99
C ASN A 202 11.16 0.40 -7.22
N VAL A 203 10.63 1.45 -6.59
CA VAL A 203 9.25 1.90 -6.80
C VAL A 203 9.00 2.22 -8.27
N LEU A 204 9.94 2.90 -8.95
CA LEU A 204 9.83 3.24 -10.36
C LEU A 204 9.82 2.00 -11.28
N VAL A 205 10.72 1.04 -11.04
CA VAL A 205 10.74 -0.24 -11.78
C VAL A 205 9.44 -1.01 -11.55
N LYS A 206 8.99 -1.10 -10.30
CA LYS A 206 7.76 -1.79 -9.91
C LYS A 206 6.52 -1.18 -10.57
N ALA A 207 6.49 0.15 -10.72
CA ALA A 207 5.43 0.86 -11.41
C ALA A 207 5.52 0.79 -12.96
N GLY A 208 6.57 0.19 -13.53
CA GLY A 208 6.74 0.07 -14.99
C GLY A 208 7.19 1.38 -15.64
N TYR A 209 7.92 2.21 -14.90
CA TYR A 209 8.32 3.54 -15.34
C TYR A 209 9.45 3.51 -16.40
N GLY A 210 9.58 4.60 -17.17
CA GLY A 210 10.67 4.79 -18.13
C GLY A 210 10.43 4.19 -19.52
N LEU A 211 9.23 3.68 -19.78
CA LEU A 211 8.85 3.08 -21.07
C LEU A 211 8.01 4.01 -21.97
N GLN A 212 7.70 5.22 -21.52
CA GLN A 212 6.88 6.19 -22.26
C GLN A 212 7.67 6.89 -23.37
N ASP A 213 6.98 7.21 -24.46
CA ASP A 213 7.51 8.03 -25.55
C ASP A 213 7.39 9.53 -25.21
N ILE A 214 8.54 10.16 -24.94
CA ILE A 214 8.65 11.59 -24.60
C ILE A 214 9.00 12.37 -25.87
N LYS A 215 8.10 13.28 -26.26
CA LYS A 215 8.22 14.05 -27.51
C LYS A 215 9.25 15.18 -27.43
N ASP A 216 9.40 15.82 -26.27
CA ASP A 216 10.38 16.88 -26.10
C ASP A 216 11.80 16.30 -26.10
N ALA A 217 12.65 16.79 -27.00
CA ALA A 217 13.97 16.20 -27.22
C ALA A 217 14.89 16.30 -25.99
N ALA A 218 14.84 17.41 -25.25
CA ALA A 218 15.69 17.60 -24.07
C ALA A 218 15.24 16.70 -22.91
N GLN A 219 13.93 16.63 -22.66
CA GLN A 219 13.34 15.73 -21.67
C GLN A 219 13.56 14.26 -22.03
N LYS A 220 13.50 13.92 -23.33
CA LYS A 220 13.77 12.57 -23.82
C LYS A 220 15.20 12.12 -23.50
N VAL A 221 16.21 12.98 -23.69
CA VAL A 221 17.60 12.65 -23.36
C VAL A 221 17.75 12.30 -21.87
N GLU A 222 17.12 13.08 -20.99
CA GLU A 222 17.11 12.81 -19.55
C GLU A 222 16.37 11.51 -19.21
N MET A 223 15.23 11.28 -19.85
CA MET A 223 14.45 10.05 -19.67
C MET A 223 15.15 8.80 -20.22
N ASP A 224 15.93 8.92 -21.29
CA ASP A 224 16.74 7.81 -21.83
C ASP A 224 17.84 7.41 -20.82
N LYS A 225 18.44 8.37 -20.08
CA LYS A 225 19.36 8.07 -18.97
C LYS A 225 18.65 7.33 -17.84
N THR A 226 17.48 7.82 -17.43
CA THR A 226 16.66 7.16 -16.40
C THR A 226 16.29 5.75 -16.84
N LYS A 227 15.84 5.57 -18.09
CA LYS A 227 15.51 4.27 -18.66
C LYS A 227 16.72 3.33 -18.65
N ALA A 228 17.87 3.77 -19.13
CA ALA A 228 19.09 2.96 -19.17
C ALA A 228 19.50 2.50 -17.75
N PHE A 229 19.41 3.40 -16.77
CA PHE A 229 19.68 3.08 -15.37
C PHE A 229 18.71 2.01 -14.83
N LEU A 230 17.40 2.16 -15.06
CA LEU A 230 16.38 1.21 -14.62
C LEU A 230 16.53 -0.16 -15.32
N GLN A 231 16.93 -0.17 -16.60
CA GLN A 231 17.09 -1.40 -17.41
C GLN A 231 18.35 -2.20 -17.07
N ALA A 232 19.43 -1.54 -16.63
CA ALA A 232 20.69 -2.22 -16.30
C ALA A 232 20.54 -3.25 -15.15
N GLY A 233 19.52 -3.07 -14.30
CA GLY A 233 19.27 -3.95 -13.15
C GLY A 233 20.20 -3.66 -11.97
N PHE A 234 19.67 -3.79 -10.75
CA PHE A 234 20.30 -3.30 -9.52
C PHE A 234 21.65 -3.97 -9.20
N ALA A 235 21.78 -5.28 -9.45
CA ALA A 235 23.02 -6.02 -9.27
C ALA A 235 24.13 -5.55 -10.23
N HIS A 236 23.77 -5.19 -11.48
CA HIS A 236 24.72 -4.67 -12.46
C HIS A 236 25.14 -3.23 -12.14
N ASN A 237 24.26 -2.45 -11.51
CA ASN A 237 24.55 -1.10 -11.07
C ASN A 237 25.32 -1.04 -9.73
N GLY A 238 25.61 -2.19 -9.09
CA GLY A 238 26.32 -2.27 -7.81
C GLY A 238 25.51 -1.81 -6.59
N LEU A 239 24.18 -1.73 -6.72
CA LEU A 239 23.28 -1.05 -5.77
C LEU A 239 22.61 -2.01 -4.78
N ASP A 240 22.72 -3.32 -4.97
CA ASP A 240 22.22 -4.33 -4.03
C ASP A 240 23.26 -5.45 -3.82
N LYS A 241 23.92 -5.44 -2.65
CA LYS A 241 24.80 -6.53 -2.19
C LYS A 241 24.26 -7.25 -0.96
N THR A 242 23.14 -6.80 -0.38
CA THR A 242 22.68 -7.24 0.95
C THR A 242 21.18 -7.60 1.00
N GLY A 243 20.43 -7.42 -0.09
CA GLY A 243 18.99 -7.69 -0.14
C GLY A 243 18.14 -6.67 0.61
N ASP A 244 18.73 -5.53 0.99
CA ASP A 244 18.07 -4.47 1.75
C ASP A 244 17.77 -3.31 0.80
N SER A 245 16.55 -3.24 0.29
CA SER A 245 16.13 -2.30 -0.76
C SER A 245 15.88 -0.88 -0.26
N GLY A 246 16.02 -0.59 1.04
CA GLY A 246 15.49 0.64 1.65
C GLY A 246 16.31 1.93 1.52
N LYS A 247 17.44 1.96 0.80
CA LYS A 247 18.26 3.18 0.66
C LYS A 247 18.56 3.51 -0.80
N SER A 248 17.95 4.60 -1.28
CA SER A 248 18.27 5.27 -2.56
C SER A 248 19.77 5.60 -2.63
N THR A 249 20.37 5.43 -3.80
CA THR A 249 21.78 5.80 -4.02
C THR A 249 21.93 7.23 -4.52
N ASP A 250 23.13 7.80 -4.43
CA ASP A 250 23.40 9.15 -4.95
C ASP A 250 23.09 9.29 -6.45
N ILE A 251 23.21 8.18 -7.21
CA ILE A 251 22.88 8.13 -8.64
C ILE A 251 21.37 8.31 -8.86
N ALA A 252 20.56 7.72 -7.99
CA ALA A 252 19.12 7.81 -8.08
C ALA A 252 18.57 9.22 -7.80
N ASN A 253 19.24 9.96 -6.91
CA ASN A 253 18.96 11.37 -6.65
C ASN A 253 19.33 12.27 -7.86
N GLY A 254 20.08 11.73 -8.82
CA GLY A 254 20.39 12.35 -10.10
C GLY A 254 19.37 12.05 -11.21
N LEU A 255 18.40 11.16 -10.98
CA LEU A 255 17.40 10.79 -11.99
C LEU A 255 16.37 11.90 -12.18
N SER A 256 16.20 12.32 -13.42
CA SER A 256 15.16 13.26 -13.84
C SER A 256 13.92 12.49 -14.29
N PHE A 257 12.75 13.01 -13.95
CA PHE A 257 11.47 12.36 -14.23
C PHE A 257 10.55 13.23 -15.11
N TYR A 258 10.15 12.68 -16.25
CA TYR A 258 9.19 13.29 -17.16
C TYR A 258 8.18 12.27 -17.66
N ARG A 259 6.90 12.66 -17.65
CA ARG A 259 5.79 11.85 -18.17
C ARG A 259 5.09 12.52 -19.33
N LYS A 260 4.60 11.69 -20.24
CA LYS A 260 3.76 12.10 -21.37
C LYS A 260 2.37 12.58 -20.94
N SER A 261 1.79 11.92 -19.92
CA SER A 261 0.41 12.13 -19.48
C SER A 261 0.34 12.56 -18.02
N ASP A 262 -0.72 13.30 -17.69
CA ASP A 262 -1.07 13.66 -16.31
C ASP A 262 -1.45 12.40 -15.51
N ILE A 263 -1.39 12.49 -14.18
CA ILE A 263 -1.88 11.45 -13.27
C ILE A 263 -3.24 11.89 -12.74
N ASN A 264 -4.32 11.28 -13.23
CA ASN A 264 -5.69 11.52 -12.76
C ASN A 264 -6.18 10.32 -11.95
N GLU A 265 -7.01 10.58 -10.94
CA GLU A 265 -7.77 9.54 -10.22
C GLU A 265 -6.92 8.48 -9.51
N ALA A 266 -5.61 8.73 -9.35
CA ALA A 266 -4.72 7.87 -8.59
C ALA A 266 -5.12 7.84 -7.11
N THR A 267 -5.22 6.62 -6.57
CA THR A 267 -5.72 6.34 -5.22
C THR A 267 -4.70 5.51 -4.44
N ALA A 268 -4.06 6.13 -3.46
CA ALA A 268 -3.14 5.48 -2.53
C ALA A 268 -3.74 5.44 -1.12
N ILE A 269 -3.94 4.24 -0.57
CA ILE A 269 -4.50 4.05 0.77
C ILE A 269 -3.65 3.05 1.56
N GLY A 270 -3.20 3.46 2.74
CA GLY A 270 -2.39 2.63 3.63
C GLY A 270 -1.01 3.22 3.90
N ALA A 271 -0.29 2.60 4.83
CA ALA A 271 1.05 3.06 5.18
C ALA A 271 1.98 2.89 3.98
N GLU A 272 2.54 4.01 3.51
CA GLU A 272 3.51 4.05 2.42
C GLU A 272 3.02 3.43 1.10
N ALA A 273 1.70 3.40 0.85
CA ALA A 273 1.12 2.98 -0.43
C ALA A 273 1.40 3.99 -1.56
N ARG A 274 1.67 3.51 -2.78
CA ARG A 274 2.16 4.29 -3.94
C ARG A 274 1.32 4.06 -5.17
N ALA A 275 0.39 4.98 -5.43
CA ALA A 275 -0.34 5.04 -6.69
C ALA A 275 0.44 5.92 -7.67
N ILE A 276 1.43 5.36 -8.35
CA ILE A 276 2.38 6.11 -9.19
C ILE A 276 1.76 6.47 -10.54
N GLY A 277 0.88 5.64 -11.07
CA GLY A 277 0.31 5.81 -12.40
C GLY A 277 -1.00 6.58 -12.48
N ASP A 278 -1.38 6.97 -13.68
CA ASP A 278 -2.73 7.44 -14.02
C ASP A 278 -3.76 6.33 -13.79
N GLN A 279 -4.94 6.65 -13.25
CA GLN A 279 -5.99 5.70 -12.89
C GLN A 279 -5.50 4.48 -12.08
N SER A 280 -4.51 4.69 -11.22
CA SER A 280 -3.90 3.62 -10.43
C SER A 280 -4.50 3.52 -9.03
N ILE A 281 -4.62 2.30 -8.53
CA ILE A 281 -5.16 1.98 -7.21
C ILE A 281 -4.10 1.19 -6.45
N ALA A 282 -3.59 1.74 -5.35
CA ALA A 282 -2.65 1.08 -4.44
C ALA A 282 -3.24 1.08 -3.03
N ILE A 283 -3.67 -0.09 -2.56
CA ILE A 283 -4.31 -0.24 -1.24
C ILE A 283 -3.56 -1.26 -0.39
N GLY A 284 -3.05 -0.83 0.75
CA GLY A 284 -2.37 -1.68 1.73
C GLY A 284 -1.07 -1.10 2.26
N GLY A 285 -0.30 -1.92 2.97
CA GLY A 285 1.05 -1.54 3.42
C GLY A 285 2.05 -1.67 2.28
N GLN A 286 2.64 -0.55 1.85
CA GLN A 286 3.72 -0.51 0.86
C GLN A 286 3.38 -1.21 -0.45
N VAL A 287 2.22 -0.86 -1.00
CA VAL A 287 1.76 -1.35 -2.31
C VAL A 287 2.17 -0.35 -3.39
N VAL A 288 2.59 -0.82 -4.57
CA VAL A 288 3.01 0.05 -5.70
C VAL A 288 2.16 -0.23 -6.94
N ALA A 289 1.50 0.79 -7.48
CA ALA A 289 0.67 0.68 -8.68
C ALA A 289 1.17 1.62 -9.79
N GLY A 290 1.49 1.03 -10.95
CA GLY A 290 1.74 1.75 -12.20
C GLY A 290 0.45 2.24 -12.90
N ASP A 291 0.54 2.63 -14.16
CA ASP A 291 -0.61 3.17 -14.93
C ASP A 291 -1.74 2.16 -15.08
N GLY A 292 -2.98 2.54 -14.75
CA GLY A 292 -4.18 1.70 -14.86
C GLY A 292 -4.16 0.44 -13.98
N VAL A 293 -3.27 0.38 -12.99
CA VAL A 293 -3.07 -0.81 -12.15
C VAL A 293 -4.04 -0.84 -10.99
N VAL A 294 -4.55 -2.03 -10.68
CA VAL A 294 -5.28 -2.32 -9.45
C VAL A 294 -4.39 -3.20 -8.55
N ALA A 295 -3.79 -2.63 -7.52
CA ALA A 295 -2.90 -3.32 -6.59
C ALA A 295 -3.43 -3.27 -5.14
N LEU A 296 -3.61 -4.44 -4.53
CA LEU A 296 -4.19 -4.62 -3.19
C LEU A 296 -3.38 -5.66 -2.41
N GLY A 297 -2.79 -5.29 -1.28
CA GLY A 297 -2.03 -6.26 -0.52
C GLY A 297 -1.18 -5.71 0.61
N GLY A 298 0.00 -6.28 0.74
CA GLY A 298 0.94 -5.98 1.82
C GLY A 298 2.32 -6.57 1.51
N ASN A 299 3.25 -6.33 2.42
CA ASN A 299 4.66 -6.62 2.24
C ASN A 299 5.23 -7.65 3.23
N ASP A 300 4.46 -8.05 4.25
CA ASP A 300 4.95 -8.86 5.38
C ASP A 300 4.22 -10.21 5.47
N THR A 301 4.77 -11.25 4.83
CA THR A 301 4.27 -12.62 5.03
C THR A 301 4.84 -13.32 6.27
N ASP A 302 5.75 -12.71 7.03
CA ASP A 302 6.36 -13.35 8.21
C ASP A 302 5.31 -13.66 9.27
N GLN A 303 4.36 -12.74 9.44
CA GLN A 303 3.20 -12.93 10.32
C GLN A 303 2.30 -14.09 9.90
N LEU A 304 2.32 -14.49 8.63
CA LEU A 304 1.49 -15.60 8.11
C LEU A 304 2.22 -16.94 8.16
N ARG A 305 3.49 -16.99 7.71
CA ARG A 305 4.20 -18.22 7.37
C ARG A 305 4.36 -19.19 8.55
N ASN A 306 4.58 -18.65 9.75
CA ASN A 306 4.83 -19.42 10.97
C ASN A 306 3.56 -19.79 11.73
N ASN A 307 2.41 -19.25 11.34
CA ASN A 307 1.16 -19.57 12.00
C ASN A 307 0.73 -20.99 11.67
N LYS A 308 0.04 -21.59 12.62
CA LYS A 308 -0.81 -22.74 12.38
C LYS A 308 -2.20 -22.28 11.97
N TYR A 309 -2.99 -23.20 11.41
CA TYR A 309 -4.32 -22.93 10.91
C TYR A 309 -5.33 -23.91 11.49
N GLN A 310 -6.61 -23.54 11.45
CA GLN A 310 -7.70 -24.37 11.96
C GLN A 310 -7.96 -25.53 10.99
N VAL A 311 -8.12 -26.73 11.54
CA VAL A 311 -8.50 -27.95 10.81
C VAL A 311 -9.76 -28.50 11.47
N VAL A 312 -10.81 -28.69 10.69
CA VAL A 312 -12.09 -29.18 11.23
C VAL A 312 -11.93 -30.59 11.80
N THR A 313 -12.59 -30.88 12.92
CA THR A 313 -12.62 -32.23 13.51
C THR A 313 -13.35 -33.22 12.62
N ASP A 314 -12.98 -34.51 12.67
CA ASP A 314 -13.63 -35.55 11.84
C ASP A 314 -15.15 -35.62 12.05
N ASP A 315 -15.62 -35.46 13.29
CA ASP A 315 -17.05 -35.41 13.62
C ASP A 315 -17.75 -34.23 12.93
N ALA A 316 -17.11 -33.05 12.91
CA ALA A 316 -17.66 -31.88 12.26
C ALA A 316 -17.65 -32.03 10.72
N VAL A 317 -16.62 -32.64 10.12
CA VAL A 317 -16.60 -32.97 8.67
C VAL A 317 -17.77 -33.87 8.28
N ASN A 318 -18.12 -34.86 9.11
CA ASN A 318 -19.24 -35.76 8.83
C ASN A 318 -20.61 -35.08 8.91
N ARG A 319 -20.69 -33.91 9.54
CA ARG A 319 -21.93 -33.13 9.72
C ARG A 319 -22.05 -31.95 8.76
N THR A 320 -20.98 -31.57 8.06
CA THR A 320 -21.01 -30.50 7.06
C THR A 320 -21.58 -31.01 5.72
N ASN A 321 -22.30 -30.13 5.03
CA ASN A 321 -22.88 -30.40 3.72
C ASN A 321 -22.58 -29.23 2.77
N VAL A 322 -22.51 -29.47 1.46
CA VAL A 322 -22.31 -28.44 0.43
C VAL A 322 -23.40 -27.35 0.42
N ASN A 323 -24.56 -27.61 1.04
CA ASN A 323 -25.65 -26.65 1.19
C ASN A 323 -25.50 -25.73 2.42
N THR A 324 -24.51 -25.95 3.28
CA THR A 324 -24.27 -25.19 4.51
C THR A 324 -22.86 -24.61 4.50
N ILE A 325 -22.73 -23.27 4.49
CA ILE A 325 -21.46 -22.54 4.37
C ILE A 325 -21.18 -21.75 5.66
N ASP A 326 -21.52 -22.31 6.82
CA ASP A 326 -21.29 -21.66 8.12
C ASP A 326 -20.13 -22.31 8.87
N ASP A 327 -18.91 -21.90 8.55
CA ASP A 327 -17.68 -22.53 9.04
C ASP A 327 -17.21 -21.98 10.40
N TYR A 328 -17.60 -20.75 10.79
CA TYR A 328 -17.07 -20.11 12.01
C TYR A 328 -17.48 -20.82 13.31
N ASN A 329 -18.54 -21.63 13.24
CA ASN A 329 -19.07 -22.43 14.35
C ASN A 329 -18.56 -23.88 14.37
N LEU A 330 -17.74 -24.30 13.39
CA LEU A 330 -17.27 -25.69 13.34
C LEU A 330 -16.24 -25.97 14.44
N ALA A 331 -16.38 -27.14 15.06
CA ALA A 331 -15.37 -27.64 15.99
C ALA A 331 -14.07 -27.95 15.23
N TYR A 332 -12.96 -27.35 15.67
CA TYR A 332 -11.66 -27.46 15.03
C TYR A 332 -10.56 -27.93 15.98
N THR A 333 -9.51 -28.50 15.40
CA THR A 333 -8.20 -28.73 16.01
C THR A 333 -7.16 -27.89 15.30
N GLU A 334 -6.02 -27.67 15.96
CA GLU A 334 -4.90 -26.94 15.37
C GLU A 334 -4.16 -27.82 14.35
N SER A 335 -3.72 -27.24 13.23
CA SER A 335 -2.90 -27.93 12.25
C SER A 335 -1.61 -28.50 12.86
N THR A 336 -1.16 -29.64 12.35
CA THR A 336 0.10 -30.27 12.78
C THR A 336 1.34 -29.60 12.19
N THR A 337 1.15 -28.72 11.21
CA THR A 337 2.21 -28.00 10.48
C THR A 337 1.84 -26.51 10.35
N THR A 338 2.82 -25.67 10.09
CA THR A 338 2.60 -24.24 9.80
C THR A 338 2.06 -24.04 8.40
N VAL A 339 1.59 -22.82 8.09
CA VAL A 339 1.20 -22.42 6.72
C VAL A 339 2.34 -22.69 5.73
N ALA A 340 3.57 -22.26 6.04
CA ALA A 340 4.72 -22.49 5.17
C ALA A 340 5.06 -23.99 5.03
N GLY A 341 4.95 -24.77 6.11
CA GLY A 341 5.17 -26.20 6.08
C GLY A 341 4.14 -26.94 5.22
N GLN A 342 2.86 -26.56 5.30
CA GLN A 342 1.81 -27.14 4.46
C GLN A 342 1.96 -26.75 2.99
N PHE A 343 2.32 -25.49 2.72
CA PHE A 343 2.61 -25.04 1.36
C PHE A 343 3.74 -25.88 0.75
N LYS A 344 4.88 -26.02 1.45
CA LYS A 344 6.01 -26.85 0.99
C LYS A 344 5.60 -28.30 0.74
N LYS A 345 4.78 -28.89 1.61
CA LYS A 345 4.27 -30.25 1.44
C LYS A 345 3.45 -30.40 0.16
N LEU A 346 2.59 -29.43 -0.15
CA LEU A 346 1.67 -29.52 -1.29
C LEU A 346 2.35 -29.19 -2.62
N VAL A 347 3.25 -28.21 -2.65
CA VAL A 347 3.84 -27.69 -3.90
C VAL A 347 5.32 -27.97 -4.09
N ASN A 348 5.98 -28.57 -3.09
CA ASN A 348 7.42 -28.86 -3.10
C ASN A 348 8.31 -27.62 -3.36
N ARG A 349 7.88 -26.47 -2.85
CA ARG A 349 8.62 -25.19 -2.91
C ARG A 349 8.42 -24.43 -1.61
N ASP A 350 9.44 -23.72 -1.16
CA ASP A 350 9.33 -22.84 0.01
C ASP A 350 8.50 -21.59 -0.31
N MET A 351 7.79 -21.08 0.70
CA MET A 351 7.25 -19.73 0.63
C MET A 351 8.42 -18.73 0.69
N PRO A 352 8.42 -17.66 -0.10
CA PRO A 352 9.46 -16.64 -0.04
C PRO A 352 9.65 -16.06 1.36
N THR A 353 10.86 -15.58 1.59
CA THR A 353 11.30 -14.96 2.84
C THR A 353 11.67 -13.51 2.56
N GLY A 354 11.22 -12.58 3.40
CA GLY A 354 11.61 -11.17 3.36
C GLY A 354 10.54 -10.23 2.85
N TYR A 355 10.68 -8.94 3.19
CA TYR A 355 9.72 -7.91 2.86
C TYR A 355 9.69 -7.61 1.37
N ARG A 356 8.54 -7.82 0.72
CA ARG A 356 8.34 -7.52 -0.70
C ARG A 356 7.00 -6.82 -0.90
N SER A 357 7.02 -5.59 -1.38
CA SER A 357 5.78 -4.88 -1.73
C SER A 357 4.88 -5.73 -2.64
N THR A 358 3.57 -5.52 -2.55
CA THR A 358 2.64 -5.92 -3.61
C THR A 358 2.75 -4.89 -4.74
N TYR A 359 2.89 -5.29 -6.01
CA TYR A 359 3.04 -4.30 -7.08
C TYR A 359 2.62 -4.75 -8.48
N GLY A 360 2.20 -3.78 -9.32
CA GLY A 360 1.80 -4.03 -10.69
C GLY A 360 2.25 -2.94 -11.68
N GLN A 361 2.39 -3.33 -12.95
CA GLN A 361 2.68 -2.46 -14.09
C GLN A 361 1.48 -2.36 -15.05
N SER A 362 1.35 -1.23 -15.75
CA SER A 362 0.49 -0.97 -16.93
C SER A 362 -0.74 -1.88 -17.11
N GLY A 363 -1.86 -1.53 -16.47
CA GLY A 363 -3.15 -2.22 -16.65
C GLY A 363 -3.25 -3.59 -15.96
N SER A 364 -2.31 -3.93 -15.08
CA SER A 364 -2.34 -5.19 -14.33
C SER A 364 -3.32 -5.17 -13.16
N VAL A 365 -3.76 -6.36 -12.77
CA VAL A 365 -4.51 -6.62 -11.53
C VAL A 365 -3.66 -7.46 -10.61
N VAL A 366 -3.38 -6.96 -9.41
CA VAL A 366 -2.49 -7.58 -8.44
C VAL A 366 -3.15 -7.59 -7.07
N ILE A 367 -3.48 -8.76 -6.56
CA ILE A 367 -4.21 -8.90 -5.30
C ILE A 367 -3.56 -9.98 -4.43
N GLY A 368 -3.11 -9.62 -3.24
CA GLY A 368 -2.50 -10.53 -2.27
C GLY A 368 -1.16 -10.03 -1.77
N MET A 369 -0.74 -10.50 -0.59
CA MET A 369 0.53 -10.12 0.02
C MET A 369 1.70 -10.62 -0.85
N GLU A 370 2.67 -9.74 -1.12
CA GLU A 370 3.82 -10.00 -2.00
C GLU A 370 3.46 -10.41 -3.44
N ALA A 371 2.20 -10.29 -3.84
CA ALA A 371 1.77 -10.57 -5.21
C ALA A 371 2.36 -9.53 -6.16
N HIS A 372 2.75 -9.93 -7.36
CA HIS A 372 3.22 -8.94 -8.34
C HIS A 372 3.05 -9.31 -9.80
N SER A 373 2.95 -8.27 -10.62
CA SER A 373 2.99 -8.34 -12.08
C SER A 373 4.00 -7.32 -12.62
N THR A 374 5.04 -7.81 -13.30
CA THR A 374 6.13 -6.99 -13.91
C THR A 374 5.95 -6.82 -15.41
N THR A 375 4.70 -6.86 -15.86
CA THR A 375 4.35 -6.82 -17.28
C THR A 375 3.00 -6.14 -17.47
N ALA A 376 2.74 -5.66 -18.69
CA ALA A 376 1.47 -5.06 -19.02
C ALA A 376 0.35 -6.11 -19.08
N LEU A 377 -0.85 -5.71 -18.64
CA LEU A 377 -2.08 -6.52 -18.66
C LEU A 377 -1.99 -7.85 -17.90
N GLY A 378 -0.99 -8.04 -17.04
CA GLY A 378 -0.85 -9.27 -16.27
C GLY A 378 -1.81 -9.33 -15.08
N THR A 379 -2.31 -10.52 -14.75
CA THR A 379 -3.17 -10.74 -13.56
C THR A 379 -2.45 -11.63 -12.56
N ALA A 380 -2.23 -11.15 -11.33
CA ALA A 380 -1.59 -11.89 -10.24
C ALA A 380 -2.48 -11.86 -9.00
N ILE A 381 -3.19 -12.95 -8.71
CA ILE A 381 -4.14 -13.02 -7.60
C ILE A 381 -3.76 -14.17 -6.65
N GLY A 382 -3.46 -13.85 -5.40
CA GLY A 382 -3.07 -14.78 -4.35
C GLY A 382 -1.76 -14.35 -3.71
N THR A 383 -1.58 -14.69 -2.43
CA THR A 383 -0.33 -14.44 -1.70
C THR A 383 0.85 -15.01 -2.46
N ASN A 384 1.84 -14.17 -2.76
CA ASN A 384 3.03 -14.52 -3.54
C ASN A 384 2.71 -15.09 -4.95
N SER A 385 1.56 -14.74 -5.53
CA SER A 385 1.32 -14.97 -6.95
C SER A 385 2.20 -14.04 -7.80
N VAL A 386 2.74 -14.55 -8.91
CA VAL A 386 3.76 -13.84 -9.68
C VAL A 386 3.51 -13.95 -11.18
N VAL A 387 3.45 -12.80 -11.86
CA VAL A 387 3.61 -12.69 -13.31
C VAL A 387 4.90 -11.93 -13.60
N ARG A 388 5.87 -12.61 -14.20
CA ARG A 388 7.22 -12.08 -14.42
C ARG A 388 7.34 -11.19 -15.66
N MET A 389 8.49 -10.51 -15.75
CA MET A 389 8.76 -9.51 -16.77
C MET A 389 8.67 -10.11 -18.18
N GLY A 390 8.03 -9.39 -19.09
CA GLY A 390 7.82 -9.83 -20.48
C GLY A 390 6.68 -10.83 -20.68
N ALA A 391 6.02 -11.33 -19.64
CA ALA A 391 4.87 -12.24 -19.77
C ALA A 391 3.58 -11.48 -20.12
N PHE A 392 3.56 -10.77 -21.24
CA PHE A 392 2.45 -9.89 -21.64
C PHE A 392 1.09 -10.60 -21.59
N GLY A 393 0.11 -9.97 -20.92
CA GLY A 393 -1.26 -10.50 -20.82
C GLY A 393 -1.40 -11.82 -20.04
N ALA A 394 -0.37 -12.26 -19.32
CA ALA A 394 -0.40 -13.53 -18.61
C ALA A 394 -1.18 -13.49 -17.29
N THR A 395 -1.62 -14.66 -16.81
CA THR A 395 -2.46 -14.80 -15.63
C THR A 395 -1.87 -15.81 -14.64
N ALA A 396 -1.72 -15.42 -13.38
CA ALA A 396 -1.33 -16.24 -12.25
C ALA A 396 -2.38 -16.12 -11.14
N ILE A 397 -3.13 -17.18 -10.84
CA ILE A 397 -4.16 -17.20 -9.81
C ILE A 397 -3.92 -18.37 -8.84
N GLY A 398 -3.71 -18.06 -7.57
CA GLY A 398 -3.44 -19.02 -6.50
C GLY A 398 -2.22 -18.61 -5.69
N ALA A 399 -2.17 -19.03 -4.42
CA ALA A 399 -1.01 -18.74 -3.58
C ALA A 399 0.26 -19.33 -4.21
N GLY A 400 1.27 -18.50 -4.47
CA GLY A 400 2.49 -18.92 -5.14
C GLY A 400 2.34 -19.26 -6.64
N SER A 401 1.18 -19.13 -7.30
CA SER A 401 1.11 -19.40 -8.75
C SER A 401 2.12 -18.51 -9.49
N THR A 402 2.85 -19.05 -10.48
CA THR A 402 3.95 -18.34 -11.14
C THR A 402 3.85 -18.47 -12.66
N VAL A 403 3.84 -17.34 -13.35
CA VAL A 403 4.15 -17.26 -14.79
C VAL A 403 5.58 -16.75 -14.95
N GLN A 404 6.38 -17.45 -15.75
CA GLN A 404 7.81 -17.14 -15.90
C GLN A 404 8.08 -16.00 -16.87
N ALA A 405 9.32 -15.51 -16.86
CA ALA A 405 9.71 -14.37 -17.69
C ALA A 405 9.49 -14.70 -19.18
N ASN A 406 8.98 -13.72 -19.94
CA ASN A 406 8.67 -13.85 -21.37
C ASN A 406 7.64 -14.95 -21.73
N ALA A 407 6.93 -15.52 -20.76
CA ALA A 407 5.83 -16.47 -21.01
C ALA A 407 4.54 -15.72 -21.37
N GLU A 408 4.52 -15.13 -22.57
CA GLU A 408 3.38 -14.37 -23.10
C GLU A 408 2.09 -15.19 -23.12
N ALA A 409 0.98 -14.55 -22.76
CA ALA A 409 -0.37 -15.14 -22.72
C ALA A 409 -0.49 -16.46 -21.93
N ALA A 410 0.47 -16.76 -21.05
CA ALA A 410 0.48 -17.99 -20.27
C ALA A 410 -0.45 -17.88 -19.05
N VAL A 411 -0.95 -19.02 -18.58
CA VAL A 411 -1.95 -19.11 -17.52
C VAL A 411 -1.52 -20.14 -16.47
N ALA A 412 -1.34 -19.71 -15.24
CA ALA A 412 -1.05 -20.55 -14.08
C ALA A 412 -2.19 -20.39 -13.05
N VAL A 413 -3.00 -21.42 -12.86
CA VAL A 413 -4.13 -21.41 -11.92
C VAL A 413 -4.00 -22.56 -10.93
N GLY A 414 -3.82 -22.26 -9.66
CA GLY A 414 -3.64 -23.22 -8.58
C GLY A 414 -2.49 -22.84 -7.67
N MET A 415 -2.52 -23.33 -6.43
CA MET A 415 -1.45 -23.05 -5.50
C MET A 415 -0.12 -23.62 -6.03
N GLY A 416 0.88 -22.76 -6.20
CA GLY A 416 2.19 -23.13 -6.72
C GLY A 416 2.21 -23.68 -8.15
N SER A 417 1.16 -23.49 -8.95
CA SER A 417 1.19 -23.82 -10.38
C SER A 417 2.23 -22.97 -11.12
N VAL A 418 2.89 -23.53 -12.13
CA VAL A 418 3.94 -22.85 -12.91
C VAL A 418 3.66 -22.95 -14.41
N ALA A 419 3.47 -21.82 -15.06
CA ALA A 419 3.49 -21.71 -16.51
C ALA A 419 4.86 -21.17 -16.93
N ASN A 420 5.71 -22.05 -17.47
CA ASN A 420 7.13 -21.79 -17.71
C ASN A 420 7.43 -21.28 -19.13
N GLY A 421 6.52 -21.49 -20.09
CA GLY A 421 6.65 -21.01 -21.47
C GLY A 421 5.45 -20.18 -21.93
N ALA A 422 5.61 -19.48 -23.05
CA ALA A 422 4.52 -18.73 -23.68
C ALA A 422 3.38 -19.69 -24.08
N TYR A 423 2.15 -19.19 -24.03
CA TYR A 423 0.92 -19.93 -24.36
C TYR A 423 0.63 -21.17 -23.48
N ALA A 424 1.41 -21.37 -22.42
CA ALA A 424 1.27 -22.51 -21.52
C ALA A 424 0.04 -22.37 -20.61
N LEU A 425 -0.61 -23.49 -20.29
CA LEU A 425 -1.69 -23.56 -19.30
C LEU A 425 -1.33 -24.56 -18.19
N ALA A 426 -1.06 -24.07 -16.99
CA ALA A 426 -0.83 -24.87 -15.79
C ALA A 426 -2.00 -24.69 -14.81
N GLY A 427 -3.00 -25.56 -14.89
CA GLY A 427 -4.21 -25.54 -14.04
C GLY A 427 -4.23 -26.65 -12.99
N GLY A 428 -3.81 -26.38 -11.77
CA GLY A 428 -3.84 -27.32 -10.65
C GLY A 428 -2.80 -26.96 -9.60
N THR A 429 -3.01 -27.44 -8.36
CA THR A 429 -1.96 -27.25 -7.34
C THR A 429 -0.68 -27.94 -7.79
N ALA A 430 0.45 -27.23 -7.77
CA ALA A 430 1.75 -27.72 -8.20
C ALA A 430 1.84 -28.23 -9.65
N SER A 431 0.94 -27.82 -10.55
CA SER A 431 1.03 -28.18 -11.97
C SER A 431 2.14 -27.40 -12.68
N TRP A 432 2.70 -27.93 -13.76
CA TRP A 432 3.79 -27.32 -14.54
C TRP A 432 3.57 -27.48 -16.04
N ALA A 433 3.60 -26.40 -16.81
CA ALA A 433 3.49 -26.43 -18.28
C ALA A 433 4.62 -25.62 -18.94
N GLU A 434 5.25 -26.20 -19.97
CA GLU A 434 6.23 -25.54 -20.84
C GLU A 434 5.56 -24.83 -22.03
N TYR A 435 6.34 -24.40 -23.02
CA TYR A 435 5.85 -23.64 -24.20
C TYR A 435 4.70 -24.34 -24.93
N GLY A 436 3.54 -23.67 -25.01
CA GLY A 436 2.33 -24.17 -25.68
C GLY A 436 1.65 -25.37 -24.99
N ASP A 437 2.21 -25.85 -23.88
CA ASP A 437 1.76 -27.05 -23.21
C ASP A 437 0.57 -26.81 -22.28
N ILE A 438 -0.17 -27.88 -21.98
CA ILE A 438 -1.31 -27.87 -21.07
C ILE A 438 -1.10 -28.91 -19.98
N ALA A 439 -1.02 -28.47 -18.72
CA ALA A 439 -0.94 -29.30 -17.53
C ALA A 439 -2.14 -29.02 -16.61
N LEU A 440 -3.03 -30.00 -16.44
CA LEU A 440 -4.25 -29.86 -15.66
C LEU A 440 -4.33 -30.93 -14.56
N GLY A 441 -4.30 -30.53 -13.29
CA GLY A 441 -4.43 -31.42 -12.13
C GLY A 441 -3.32 -31.28 -11.10
N TYR A 442 -3.52 -31.87 -9.92
CA TYR A 442 -2.52 -31.84 -8.85
C TYR A 442 -1.22 -32.50 -9.31
N GLN A 443 -0.12 -31.74 -9.32
CA GLN A 443 1.21 -32.17 -9.78
C GLN A 443 1.28 -32.62 -11.26
N ALA A 444 0.32 -32.24 -12.10
CA ALA A 444 0.40 -32.52 -13.53
C ALA A 444 1.58 -31.76 -14.17
N LYS A 445 2.37 -32.41 -15.02
CA LYS A 445 3.50 -31.83 -15.72
C LYS A 445 3.40 -32.09 -17.22
N ALA A 446 3.42 -31.03 -18.02
CA ALA A 446 3.58 -31.08 -19.45
C ALA A 446 4.90 -30.37 -19.80
N SER A 447 5.78 -31.08 -20.50
CA SER A 447 7.09 -30.57 -20.92
C SER A 447 7.47 -31.01 -22.34
N GLY A 448 6.47 -31.10 -23.21
CA GLY A 448 6.73 -31.13 -24.65
C GLY A 448 7.20 -29.76 -25.11
N LYS A 449 7.85 -29.71 -26.28
CA LYS A 449 8.28 -28.44 -26.89
C LYS A 449 7.27 -27.89 -27.88
N ASP A 450 6.15 -28.58 -28.05
CA ASP A 450 5.12 -28.28 -29.05
C ASP A 450 3.74 -28.86 -28.67
N GLY A 451 3.13 -28.36 -27.59
CA GLY A 451 1.71 -28.61 -27.28
C GLY A 451 1.39 -29.95 -26.62
N ALA A 452 2.22 -30.42 -25.70
CA ALA A 452 1.91 -31.59 -24.89
C ALA A 452 0.75 -31.30 -23.91
N ILE A 453 -0.07 -32.33 -23.66
CA ILE A 453 -1.22 -32.27 -22.75
C ILE A 453 -1.06 -33.31 -21.65
N ALA A 454 -0.91 -32.87 -20.40
CA ALA A 454 -0.91 -33.71 -19.21
C ALA A 454 -2.13 -33.40 -18.35
N MET A 455 -3.06 -34.33 -18.23
CA MET A 455 -4.31 -34.13 -17.49
C MET A 455 -4.55 -35.23 -16.47
N GLY A 456 -4.57 -34.83 -15.20
CA GLY A 456 -4.87 -35.65 -14.03
C GLY A 456 -3.72 -35.67 -13.01
N ARG A 457 -3.91 -36.40 -11.91
CA ARG A 457 -2.99 -36.32 -10.77
C ARG A 457 -1.62 -36.92 -11.11
N ALA A 458 -0.58 -36.09 -10.98
CA ALA A 458 0.82 -36.44 -11.18
C ALA A 458 1.17 -36.99 -12.59
N THR A 459 0.36 -36.71 -13.60
CA THR A 459 0.67 -37.06 -15.01
C THR A 459 1.89 -36.31 -15.50
N ASN A 460 2.70 -36.92 -16.38
CA ASN A 460 3.93 -36.35 -16.91
C ASN A 460 4.04 -36.57 -18.44
N ALA A 461 3.51 -35.65 -19.24
CA ALA A 461 3.60 -35.68 -20.71
C ALA A 461 4.90 -35.00 -21.18
N GLN A 462 5.85 -35.78 -21.70
CA GLN A 462 7.20 -35.30 -22.06
C GLN A 462 7.49 -35.28 -23.56
N GLY A 463 6.65 -35.94 -24.37
CA GLY A 463 6.82 -35.95 -25.82
C GLY A 463 6.23 -34.69 -26.44
N ASP A 464 6.83 -34.21 -27.53
CA ASP A 464 6.25 -33.15 -28.35
C ASP A 464 4.87 -33.59 -28.85
N SER A 465 3.88 -32.69 -28.74
CA SER A 465 2.47 -32.95 -29.03
C SER A 465 1.86 -34.20 -28.36
N SER A 466 2.48 -34.71 -27.29
CA SER A 466 2.01 -35.93 -26.61
C SER A 466 0.83 -35.66 -25.70
N ILE A 467 -0.06 -36.65 -25.54
CA ILE A 467 -1.24 -36.53 -24.68
C ILE A 467 -1.18 -37.64 -23.61
N MET A 468 -1.20 -37.24 -22.34
CA MET A 468 -1.33 -38.12 -21.18
C MET A 468 -2.54 -37.70 -20.35
N ILE A 469 -3.54 -38.58 -20.25
CA ILE A 469 -4.76 -38.33 -19.47
C ILE A 469 -4.95 -39.49 -18.48
N GLY A 470 -5.12 -39.19 -17.19
CA GLY A 470 -5.32 -40.19 -16.13
C GLY A 470 -4.53 -39.88 -14.85
N GLY A 471 -4.23 -40.92 -14.06
CA GLY A 471 -3.33 -40.78 -12.90
C GLY A 471 -1.93 -41.32 -13.21
N ALA A 472 -0.92 -40.85 -12.49
CA ALA A 472 0.46 -41.34 -12.62
C ALA A 472 0.62 -42.86 -12.39
N ASN A 473 -0.26 -43.46 -11.58
CA ASN A 473 -0.23 -44.90 -11.28
C ASN A 473 -0.96 -45.71 -12.36
N ILE A 474 -0.38 -45.74 -13.55
CA ILE A 474 -0.91 -46.48 -14.71
C ILE A 474 -1.00 -47.99 -14.40
N ALA A 475 -0.09 -48.53 -13.59
CA ALA A 475 -0.06 -49.95 -13.22
C ALA A 475 -1.31 -50.35 -12.40
N SER A 476 -1.68 -49.56 -11.40
CA SER A 476 -2.90 -49.78 -10.62
C SER A 476 -4.15 -49.65 -11.50
N ALA A 477 -4.22 -48.62 -12.34
CA ALA A 477 -5.36 -48.43 -13.24
C ALA A 477 -5.51 -49.60 -14.24
N ALA A 478 -4.41 -50.13 -14.77
CA ALA A 478 -4.41 -51.25 -15.70
C ALA A 478 -4.78 -52.60 -15.03
N ALA A 479 -4.56 -52.73 -13.72
CA ALA A 479 -4.92 -53.93 -12.95
C ALA A 479 -6.41 -53.97 -12.57
N GLN A 480 -7.13 -52.85 -12.65
CA GLN A 480 -8.55 -52.80 -12.35
C GLN A 480 -9.38 -53.37 -13.50
N SER A 481 -10.30 -54.27 -13.17
CA SER A 481 -11.32 -54.71 -14.12
C SER A 481 -12.33 -53.59 -14.35
N THR A 482 -12.36 -53.04 -15.56
CA THR A 482 -13.37 -52.07 -15.97
C THR A 482 -14.48 -52.80 -16.72
N SER A 483 -15.69 -52.78 -16.16
CA SER A 483 -16.92 -53.19 -16.84
C SER A 483 -17.52 -51.97 -17.54
N PHE A 484 -17.77 -52.08 -18.85
CA PHE A 484 -18.53 -51.08 -19.59
C PHE A 484 -19.90 -51.67 -19.91
N GLU A 485 -20.95 -50.92 -19.60
CA GLU A 485 -22.27 -51.15 -20.16
C GLU A 485 -22.34 -50.45 -21.51
N LYS A 486 -22.58 -51.21 -22.57
CA LYS A 486 -23.04 -50.61 -23.83
C LYS A 486 -24.40 -49.95 -23.57
N SER A 487 -24.81 -49.01 -24.43
CA SER A 487 -26.14 -48.38 -24.32
C SER A 487 -27.33 -49.36 -24.42
N ASN A 488 -27.06 -50.65 -24.71
CA ASN A 488 -28.04 -51.74 -24.71
C ASN A 488 -27.98 -52.64 -23.46
N GLY A 489 -27.30 -52.23 -22.37
CA GLY A 489 -27.27 -52.97 -21.10
C GLY A 489 -26.40 -54.23 -21.08
N ALA A 490 -25.64 -54.53 -22.16
CA ALA A 490 -24.73 -55.67 -22.19
C ALA A 490 -23.36 -55.31 -21.58
N VAL A 491 -22.96 -56.03 -20.53
CA VAL A 491 -21.64 -55.92 -19.89
C VAL A 491 -20.64 -56.82 -20.62
N THR A 492 -19.52 -56.25 -21.08
CA THR A 492 -18.39 -57.02 -21.66
C THR A 492 -17.07 -56.65 -20.99
N LYS A 493 -16.17 -57.62 -20.80
CA LYS A 493 -14.80 -57.39 -20.30
C LYS A 493 -13.95 -56.77 -21.41
N LYS A 494 -13.23 -55.69 -21.11
CA LYS A 494 -12.28 -55.06 -22.05
C LYS A 494 -10.89 -55.67 -21.89
N GLN A 495 -10.24 -56.06 -23.00
CA GLN A 495 -8.78 -56.23 -23.05
C GLN A 495 -8.14 -54.84 -23.14
N LEU A 496 -7.40 -54.44 -22.11
CA LEU A 496 -6.54 -53.24 -22.14
C LEU A 496 -5.36 -53.53 -23.08
N LEU A 497 -5.41 -53.06 -24.33
CA LEU A 497 -4.22 -52.99 -25.16
C LEU A 497 -3.31 -51.88 -24.62
N LYS A 498 -2.13 -52.26 -24.10
CA LYS A 498 -0.97 -51.35 -24.01
C LYS A 498 -0.60 -50.94 -25.44
N LYS A 499 -1.26 -49.91 -25.96
CA LYS A 499 -0.80 -49.22 -27.17
C LYS A 499 -0.29 -47.87 -26.71
N SER A 500 1.03 -47.75 -26.64
CA SER A 500 1.69 -46.44 -26.67
C SER A 500 1.22 -45.76 -27.95
N MET A 501 0.14 -44.97 -27.88
CA MET A 501 -0.28 -44.13 -29.00
C MET A 501 0.66 -42.94 -29.06
N VAL A 502 1.86 -43.19 -29.58
CA VAL A 502 2.60 -42.19 -30.33
C VAL A 502 1.87 -42.13 -31.67
N LYS A 503 0.95 -41.17 -31.84
CA LYS A 503 0.53 -40.77 -33.18
C LYS A 503 1.58 -39.78 -33.67
N MET A 504 2.21 -40.14 -34.79
CA MET A 504 3.17 -39.33 -35.56
C MET A 504 2.62 -37.95 -35.88
#